data_AF-A0A7J4J1Y1-F1
#
_entry.id   AF-A0A7J4J1Y1-F1
#
_cell.length_a   1.000
_cell.length_b   1.000
_cell.length_c   1.000
_cell.angle_alpha   90.00
_cell.angle_beta   90.00
_cell.angle_gamma   90.00
#
_symmetry.space_group_name_H-M   'P 1'
#
loop_
_entity.id
_entity.type
_entity.pdbx_description
1 polymer ?
#
loop_
_entity_poly.entity_id
_entity_poly.type
_entity_poly.pdbx_seq_one_letter_code
_entity_poly.pdbx_strand_id
1 'polypeptide(L)'
;MEIASLFIWEFISDVSFMLKVFVMMTLANWVRNHLGDSPVSWILIVGIGYFVLFDGWAVFGPIYLLYLLLGFGVSSIIIDFFFVGAGGPPEQEGIESPVSSGVDIMKRMGEKAAHMNVMRRR
;
A
#
# COMPACT_ATOMS: atom_id res chain seq x y z
N MET A 1 -4.50 28.86 -34.12
CA MET A 1 -4.52 28.93 -32.64
C MET A 1 -5.42 27.87 -32.03
N GLU A 2 -6.56 27.53 -32.65
CA GLU A 2 -7.52 26.52 -32.11
C GLU A 2 -6.97 25.09 -32.03
N ILE A 3 -6.13 24.67 -32.99
CA ILE A 3 -5.54 23.31 -32.99
C ILE A 3 -4.60 23.11 -31.79
N ALA A 4 -3.81 24.14 -31.45
CA ALA A 4 -2.88 24.06 -30.32
C ALA A 4 -3.62 23.98 -28.97
N SER A 5 -4.73 24.69 -28.80
CA SER A 5 -5.55 24.58 -27.60
C SER A 5 -6.21 23.21 -27.46
N LEU A 6 -6.75 22.65 -28.55
CA LEU A 6 -7.35 21.30 -28.53
C LEU A 6 -6.33 20.24 -28.13
N PHE A 7 -5.13 20.29 -28.72
CA PHE A 7 -4.04 19.39 -28.38
C PHE A 7 -3.63 19.47 -26.90
N ILE A 8 -3.55 20.66 -26.33
CA ILE A 8 -3.21 20.85 -24.91
C ILE A 8 -4.29 20.24 -24.00
N TRP A 9 -5.57 20.43 -24.33
CA TRP A 9 -6.67 19.87 -23.55
C TRP A 9 -6.71 18.34 -23.61
N GLU A 10 -6.51 17.76 -24.79
CA GLU A 10 -6.38 16.31 -24.97
C GLU A 10 -5.20 15.75 -24.16
N PHE A 11 -4.03 16.39 -24.26
CA PHE A 11 -2.85 15.99 -23.49
C PHE A 11 -3.09 16.05 -21.98
N ILE A 12 -3.71 17.12 -21.47
CA ILE A 12 -4.03 17.26 -20.04
C ILE A 12 -5.02 16.17 -19.60
N SER A 13 -6.02 15.87 -20.43
CA SER A 13 -6.98 14.79 -20.17
C SER A 13 -6.27 13.43 -20.08
N ASP A 14 -5.37 13.13 -21.01
CA ASP A 14 -4.60 11.89 -21.03
C ASP A 14 -3.69 11.76 -19.80
N VAL A 15 -2.97 12.83 -19.45
CA VAL A 15 -2.15 12.89 -18.24
C VAL A 15 -3.01 12.70 -16.99
N SER A 16 -4.17 13.35 -16.91
CA SER A 16 -5.08 13.19 -15.78
C SER A 16 -5.58 11.75 -15.66
N PHE A 17 -5.85 11.06 -16.77
CA PHE A 17 -6.26 9.67 -16.76
C PHE A 17 -5.11 8.76 -16.28
N MET A 18 -3.90 8.94 -16.81
CA MET A 18 -2.72 8.19 -16.39
C MET A 18 -2.46 8.34 -14.88
N LEU A 19 -2.58 9.55 -14.36
CA LEU A 19 -2.39 9.82 -12.94
C LEU A 19 -3.44 9.13 -12.07
N LYS A 20 -4.70 9.09 -12.50
CA LYS A 20 -5.77 8.34 -11.80
C LYS A 20 -5.45 6.85 -11.73
N VAL A 21 -4.98 6.26 -12.83
CA VAL A 21 -4.55 4.85 -12.85
C VAL A 21 -3.39 4.62 -11.90
N PHE A 22 -2.39 5.51 -11.91
CA PHE A 22 -1.26 5.45 -10.99
C PHE A 22 -1.71 5.47 -9.53
N VAL A 23 -2.55 6.43 -9.14
CA VAL A 23 -3.12 6.51 -7.78
C VAL A 23 -3.85 5.22 -7.40
N MET A 24 -4.64 4.68 -8.32
CA MET A 24 -5.38 3.45 -8.06
C MET A 24 -4.44 2.27 -7.79
N MET A 25 -3.37 2.13 -8.58
CA MET A 25 -2.34 1.12 -8.34
C MET A 25 -1.61 1.32 -7.01
N THR A 26 -1.21 2.55 -6.71
CA THR A 26 -0.54 2.89 -5.45
C THR A 26 -1.42 2.56 -4.25
N LEU A 27 -2.71 2.95 -4.29
CA LEU A 27 -3.68 2.69 -3.24
C LEU A 27 -3.93 1.19 -3.08
N ALA A 28 -4.14 0.46 -4.18
CA ALA A 28 -4.31 -1.00 -4.13
C ALA A 28 -3.09 -1.70 -3.53
N ASN A 29 -1.88 -1.31 -3.94
CA ASN A 29 -0.64 -1.84 -3.40
C ASN A 29 -0.49 -1.52 -1.91
N TRP A 30 -0.72 -0.26 -1.52
CA TRP A 30 -0.63 0.16 -0.12
C TRP A 30 -1.62 -0.63 0.75
N VAL A 31 -2.89 -0.73 0.35
CA VAL A 31 -3.90 -1.46 1.13
C VAL A 31 -3.52 -2.94 1.24
N ARG A 32 -3.10 -3.58 0.15
CA ARG A 32 -2.70 -5.00 0.20
C ARG A 32 -1.46 -5.26 1.04
N ASN A 33 -0.48 -4.35 1.02
CA ASN A 33 0.76 -4.53 1.79
C ASN A 33 0.52 -4.39 3.30
N HIS A 34 -0.45 -3.56 3.72
CA HIS A 34 -0.73 -3.34 5.13
C HIS A 34 -1.86 -4.23 5.69
N LEU A 35 -2.88 -4.55 4.88
CA LEU A 35 -4.06 -5.32 5.32
C LEU A 35 -4.12 -6.75 4.76
N GLY A 36 -3.22 -7.12 3.85
CA GLY A 36 -3.22 -8.42 3.18
C GLY A 36 -4.36 -8.57 2.17
N ASP A 37 -4.61 -9.81 1.74
CA ASP A 37 -5.55 -10.14 0.66
C ASP A 37 -6.93 -10.58 1.18
N SER A 38 -7.51 -9.76 2.06
CA SER A 38 -8.81 -10.03 2.68
C SER A 38 -9.97 -9.41 1.88
N PRO A 39 -11.22 -9.91 2.01
CA PRO A 39 -12.39 -9.25 1.45
C PRO A 39 -12.54 -7.80 1.92
N VAL A 40 -12.11 -7.50 3.15
CA VAL A 40 -12.10 -6.15 3.72
C VAL A 40 -11.14 -5.25 2.94
N SER A 41 -9.96 -5.76 2.57
CA SER A 41 -8.98 -5.03 1.74
C SER A 41 -9.60 -4.61 0.41
N TRP A 42 -10.36 -5.50 -0.24
CA TRP A 42 -11.05 -5.18 -1.50
C TRP A 42 -12.13 -4.10 -1.33
N ILE A 43 -12.93 -4.18 -0.27
CA ILE A 43 -13.95 -3.16 0.04
C ILE A 43 -13.28 -1.80 0.26
N LEU A 44 -12.16 -1.76 0.97
CA LEU A 44 -11.41 -0.53 1.22
C LEU A 44 -10.78 0.03 -0.06
N ILE A 45 -10.19 -0.82 -0.90
CA ILE A 45 -9.63 -0.40 -2.20
C ILE A 45 -10.72 0.23 -3.06
N VAL A 46 -11.89 -0.40 -3.17
CA VAL A 46 -12.99 0.11 -3.98
C VAL A 46 -13.60 1.38 -3.36
N GLY A 47 -13.85 1.39 -2.05
CA GLY A 47 -14.46 2.52 -1.37
C GLY A 47 -13.56 3.76 -1.37
N ILE A 48 -12.32 3.62 -0.93
CA ILE A 48 -11.35 4.72 -0.92
C ILE A 48 -10.99 5.10 -2.36
N GLY A 49 -10.78 4.13 -3.25
CA GLY A 49 -10.52 4.38 -4.66
C GLY A 49 -11.62 5.19 -5.35
N TYR A 50 -12.90 4.88 -5.09
CA TYR A 50 -14.01 5.66 -5.61
C TYR A 50 -13.98 7.11 -5.10
N PHE A 51 -13.84 7.29 -3.78
CA PHE A 51 -13.78 8.62 -3.18
C PHE A 51 -12.61 9.45 -3.74
N VAL A 52 -11.43 8.84 -3.85
CA VAL A 52 -10.21 9.48 -4.32
C VAL A 52 -10.28 9.85 -5.81
N LEU A 53 -10.78 8.98 -6.67
CA LEU A 53 -10.73 9.16 -8.13
C LEU A 53 -11.87 10.02 -8.70
N PHE A 54 -13.01 10.05 -8.01
CA PHE A 54 -14.20 10.75 -8.49
C PHE A 54 -14.46 12.03 -7.70
N ASP A 55 -14.53 11.95 -6.36
CA ASP A 55 -14.90 13.10 -5.52
C ASP A 55 -13.67 13.97 -5.21
N GLY A 56 -12.64 13.38 -4.60
CA GLY A 56 -11.39 14.07 -4.25
C GLY A 56 -10.65 14.64 -5.45
N TRP A 57 -10.66 13.94 -6.59
CA TRP A 57 -10.02 14.41 -7.81
C TRP A 57 -10.68 15.65 -8.41
N ALA A 58 -12.00 15.78 -8.31
CA ALA A 58 -12.72 16.95 -8.84
C ALA A 58 -12.42 18.21 -8.03
N VAL A 59 -12.23 18.06 -6.71
CA VAL A 59 -12.00 19.19 -5.78
C VAL A 59 -10.55 19.64 -5.78
N PHE A 60 -9.60 18.70 -5.73
CA PHE A 60 -8.18 19.01 -5.54
C PHE A 60 -7.32 18.76 -6.79
N GLY A 61 -7.81 18.01 -7.78
CA GLY A 61 -7.08 17.74 -9.01
C GLY A 61 -5.73 17.03 -8.77
N PRO A 62 -4.71 17.28 -9.60
CA PRO A 62 -3.42 16.60 -9.52
C PRO A 62 -2.65 16.85 -8.21
N ILE A 63 -2.88 17.97 -7.52
CA ILE A 63 -2.17 18.26 -6.26
C ILE A 63 -2.57 17.29 -5.14
N TYR A 64 -3.73 16.64 -5.29
CA TYR A 64 -4.21 15.59 -4.41
C TYR A 64 -3.26 14.39 -4.32
N LEU A 65 -2.50 14.11 -5.38
CA LEU A 65 -1.44 13.11 -5.36
C LEU A 65 -0.40 13.38 -4.28
N LEU A 66 -0.01 14.63 -4.08
CA LEU A 66 0.99 14.98 -3.07
C LEU A 66 0.46 14.72 -1.66
N TYR A 67 -0.81 15.06 -1.41
CA TYR A 67 -1.46 14.76 -0.14
C TYR A 67 -1.60 13.27 0.11
N LEU A 68 -1.98 12.48 -0.91
CA LEU A 68 -2.06 11.03 -0.79
C LEU A 68 -0.68 10.40 -0.56
N LEU A 69 0.35 10.84 -1.28
CA LEU A 69 1.70 10.32 -1.13
C LEU A 69 2.26 10.64 0.26
N LEU A 70 2.05 11.86 0.74
CA LEU A 70 2.40 12.28 2.10
C LEU A 70 1.61 11.46 3.14
N GLY A 71 0.30 11.29 2.94
CA GLY A 71 -0.58 10.54 3.83
C GLY A 71 -0.18 9.08 3.92
N PHE A 72 0.08 8.42 2.78
CA PHE A 72 0.57 7.04 2.76
C PHE A 72 1.93 6.92 3.44
N GLY A 73 2.87 7.83 3.16
CA GLY A 73 4.19 7.84 3.80
C GLY A 73 4.10 7.99 5.33
N VAL A 74 3.33 8.97 5.82
CA VAL A 74 3.14 9.19 7.27
C VAL A 74 2.40 8.01 7.90
N SER A 75 1.36 7.48 7.25
CA SER A 75 0.61 6.34 7.77
C SER A 75 1.47 5.08 7.91
N SER A 76 2.38 4.82 6.96
CA SER A 76 3.29 3.68 7.05
C SER A 76 4.25 3.81 8.23
N ILE A 77 4.79 5.01 8.49
CA ILE A 77 5.63 5.25 9.68
C ILE A 77 4.83 5.01 10.98
N ILE A 78 3.58 5.46 11.03
CA ILE A 78 2.72 5.26 12.21
C ILE A 78 2.44 3.78 12.41
N ILE A 79 2.06 3.05 11.35
CA ILE A 79 1.82 1.61 11.41
C ILE A 79 3.10 0.90 11.93
N ASP A 80 4.25 1.18 11.35
CA ASP A 80 5.53 0.62 11.80
C ASP A 80 5.77 0.90 13.29
N PHE A 81 5.50 2.11 13.77
CA PHE A 81 5.66 2.44 15.19
C PHE A 81 4.76 1.60 16.12
N PHE A 82 3.50 1.39 15.75
CA PHE A 82 2.56 0.58 16.54
C PHE A 82 2.88 -0.92 16.51
N PHE A 83 3.40 -1.44 15.40
CA PHE A 83 3.67 -2.88 15.23
C PHE A 83 5.10 -3.30 15.60
N VAL A 84 6.10 -2.42 15.51
CA VAL A 84 7.48 -2.69 15.96
C VAL A 84 7.61 -2.58 17.49
N GLY A 85 6.84 -1.70 18.14
CA GLY A 85 6.81 -1.59 19.60
C GLY A 85 6.16 -2.78 20.34
N ALA A 86 5.46 -3.66 19.63
CA ALA A 86 4.66 -4.74 20.21
C ALA A 86 5.44 -6.05 20.50
N GLY A 87 6.77 -6.07 20.34
CA GLY A 87 7.63 -7.15 20.83
C GLY A 87 7.94 -8.24 19.79
N GLY A 88 9.11 -8.13 19.16
CA GLY A 88 9.81 -9.25 18.53
C GLY A 88 11.13 -9.52 19.29
N PRO A 89 11.51 -10.78 19.57
CA PRO A 89 12.77 -11.09 20.24
C PRO A 89 13.98 -10.69 19.37
N PRO A 90 15.15 -10.39 19.98
CA PRO A 90 16.33 -9.92 19.28
C PRO A 90 16.85 -10.94 18.25
N GLU A 91 17.37 -10.39 17.16
CA GLU A 91 17.87 -11.04 15.96
C GLU A 91 18.81 -12.22 16.26
N GLN A 92 18.61 -13.32 15.53
CA GLN A 92 19.69 -14.24 15.18
C GLN A 92 20.02 -14.05 13.71
N GLU A 93 21.28 -13.68 13.48
CA GLU A 93 21.96 -13.47 12.22
C GLU A 93 21.73 -14.63 11.24
N GLY A 94 21.28 -14.28 10.04
CA GLY A 94 21.08 -15.24 8.96
C GLY A 94 20.28 -14.59 7.86
N ILE A 95 21.01 -14.10 6.85
CA ILE A 95 20.52 -13.39 5.67
C ILE A 95 19.26 -14.06 5.09
N GLU A 96 18.10 -13.49 5.35
CA GLU A 96 16.88 -13.76 4.58
C GLU A 96 16.11 -12.46 4.43
N SER A 97 15.89 -12.09 3.16
CA SER A 97 15.29 -10.86 2.62
C SER A 97 14.47 -9.98 3.58
N PRO A 98 14.56 -8.64 3.44
CA PRO A 98 13.76 -7.71 4.25
C PRO A 98 12.29 -8.14 4.22
N VAL A 99 11.75 -8.31 5.42
CA VAL A 99 10.39 -8.79 5.64
C VAL A 99 9.43 -7.81 4.94
N SER A 100 8.63 -8.29 3.99
CA SER A 100 7.85 -7.40 3.12
C SER A 100 6.51 -6.97 3.74
N SER A 101 6.03 -7.68 4.77
CA SER A 101 4.80 -7.35 5.51
C SER A 101 4.69 -8.08 6.86
N GLY A 102 3.81 -7.62 7.75
CA GLY A 102 3.50 -8.31 9.02
C GLY A 102 2.90 -9.72 8.84
N VAL A 103 2.32 -10.01 7.68
CA VAL A 103 1.83 -11.35 7.31
C VAL A 103 3.00 -12.32 7.09
N ASP A 104 4.10 -11.85 6.50
CA ASP A 104 5.31 -12.66 6.31
C ASP A 104 5.93 -13.09 7.64
N ILE A 105 5.88 -12.22 8.65
CA ILE A 105 6.35 -12.52 10.02
C ILE A 105 5.53 -13.66 10.61
N MET A 106 4.20 -13.56 10.53
CA MET A 106 3.30 -14.55 11.12
C MET A 106 3.44 -15.92 10.44
N LYS A 107 3.63 -15.94 9.12
CA LYS A 107 3.88 -17.16 8.35
C LYS A 107 5.19 -17.84 8.76
N ARG A 108 6.29 -17.08 8.85
CA ARG A 108 7.59 -17.59 9.30
C ARG A 108 7.55 -18.07 10.75
N MET A 109 6.81 -17.40 11.62
CA MET A 109 6.60 -17.85 13.00
C MET A 109 5.88 -19.20 13.06
N GLY A 110 4.83 -19.40 12.25
CA GLY A 110 4.11 -20.67 12.16
C GLY A 110 5.03 -21.82 11.69
N GLU A 111 5.84 -21.58 10.67
CA GLU A 111 6.80 -22.55 10.14
C GLU A 111 7.90 -22.90 11.17
N LYS A 112 8.45 -21.89 11.86
CA LYS A 112 9.44 -22.11 12.94
C LYS A 112 8.84 -22.88 14.12
N ALA A 113 7.60 -22.59 14.52
CA ALA A 113 6.92 -23.31 15.60
C ALA A 113 6.64 -24.78 15.24
N ALA A 114 6.23 -25.05 13.98
CA ALA A 114 6.06 -26.41 13.48
C ALA A 114 7.39 -27.17 13.49
N HIS A 115 8.49 -26.54 13.06
CA HIS A 115 9.81 -27.15 13.06
C HIS A 115 10.33 -27.47 14.47
N MET A 116 10.11 -26.59 15.45
CA MET A 116 10.44 -26.85 16.86
C MET A 116 9.66 -28.05 17.43
N ASN A 117 8.39 -28.20 17.07
CA ASN A 117 7.58 -29.34 17.50
C ASN A 117 8.06 -30.67 16.91
N VAL A 118 8.58 -30.66 15.69
CA VAL A 118 9.18 -31.85 15.05
C VAL A 118 10.50 -32.23 15.72
N MET A 119 11.36 -31.26 16.03
CA MET A 119 12.61 -31.54 16.76
C MET A 119 12.37 -32.07 18.17
N ARG A 120 11.36 -31.57 18.88
CA ARG A 120 11.04 -31.99 20.25
C ARG A 120 10.46 -33.40 20.35
N ARG A 121 9.98 -33.97 19.24
CA ARG A 121 9.39 -35.32 19.16
C ARG A 121 10.37 -36.41 18.70
N ARG A 122 11.62 -36.05 18.40
CA ARG A 122 12.72 -37.00 18.16
C ARG A 122 13.59 -37.10 19.40
#